data_AF-A0A2P8DZM8-F1
#
_entry.id   AF-A0A2P8DZM8-F1
#
_cell.length_a   1.000
_cell.length_b   1.000
_cell.length_c   1.000
_cell.angle_alpha   90.00
_cell.angle_beta   90.00
_cell.angle_gamma   90.00
#
_symmetry.space_group_name_H-M   'P 1'
#
loop_
_entity.id
_entity.type
_entity.pdbx_description
1 polymer ?
#
loop_
_entity_poly.entity_id
_entity_poly.type
_entity_poly.pdbx_seq_one_letter_code
_entity_poly.pdbx_strand_id
1 'polypeptide(L)'
;MKVSCYIQDKLNQSIVNFNKNHFPMKRMNLVTRGFTMLIVVSLTIACMNDNMEQSFETQLDRQDEISQSSFDLFEDEVGQYLRMNPSMQNQLIAKIRQATVKYHDQEVAIADGYELHPCVQHPTLGGMGHHAVNMEIIMAGFDPFEPSVLVYEPMQNGKLKLVALEYIIPSTPLFGDEVDELDPPMLGNIPFDNHRRGQMVNAMDENGNPIEIFQPDRGGPPMPHYQLHVWLWKHNPAGMYIPFNPTVNCDYAQ
;
A
#
# COMPACT_ATOMS: atom_id res chain seq x y z
N MET A 1 -24.01 -11.84 -11.75
CA MET A 1 -23.41 -10.75 -10.95
C MET A 1 -23.20 -9.60 -11.92
N LYS A 2 -23.98 -8.51 -11.83
CA LYS A 2 -23.78 -7.33 -12.69
C LYS A 2 -22.55 -6.60 -12.16
N VAL A 3 -21.37 -6.91 -12.69
CA VAL A 3 -20.16 -6.13 -12.43
C VAL A 3 -20.37 -4.81 -13.19
N SER A 4 -20.26 -3.67 -12.51
CA SER A 4 -20.27 -2.38 -13.20
C SER A 4 -19.03 -2.35 -14.11
N CYS A 5 -19.21 -2.64 -15.40
CA CYS A 5 -18.16 -2.67 -16.43
C CYS A 5 -17.43 -1.34 -16.60
N TYR A 6 -17.86 -0.30 -15.88
CA TYR A 6 -17.25 1.02 -15.92
C TYR A 6 -15.74 1.01 -15.62
N ILE A 7 -15.31 0.23 -14.62
CA ILE A 7 -13.89 0.10 -14.29
C ILE A 7 -13.14 -0.59 -15.45
N GLN A 8 -13.73 -1.61 -16.08
CA GLN A 8 -13.09 -2.32 -17.20
C GLN A 8 -13.00 -1.46 -18.46
N ASP A 9 -14.02 -0.67 -18.79
CA ASP A 9 -14.01 0.21 -19.96
C ASP A 9 -13.01 1.36 -19.80
N LYS A 10 -12.91 1.94 -18.60
CA LYS A 10 -11.88 2.95 -18.28
C LYS A 10 -10.48 2.35 -18.21
N LEU A 11 -10.33 1.13 -17.67
CA LEU A 11 -9.07 0.38 -17.72
C LEU A 11 -8.64 0.17 -19.17
N ASN A 12 -9.52 -0.33 -20.03
CA ASN A 12 -9.25 -0.55 -21.45
C ASN A 12 -8.88 0.76 -22.18
N GLN A 13 -9.61 1.86 -21.95
CA GLN A 13 -9.30 3.17 -22.54
C GLN A 13 -7.95 3.72 -22.04
N SER A 14 -7.64 3.57 -20.74
CA SER A 14 -6.40 4.05 -20.14
C SER A 14 -5.18 3.21 -20.56
N ILE A 15 -5.33 1.89 -20.67
CA ILE A 15 -4.31 0.97 -21.21
C ILE A 15 -4.01 1.30 -22.67
N VAL A 16 -5.05 1.59 -23.49
CA VAL A 16 -4.87 2.02 -24.88
C VAL A 16 -4.11 3.35 -24.97
N ASN A 17 -4.35 4.28 -24.04
CA ASN A 17 -3.64 5.56 -24.00
C ASN A 17 -2.19 5.42 -23.49
N PHE A 18 -1.94 4.54 -22.51
CA PHE A 18 -0.59 4.21 -22.03
C PHE A 18 0.27 3.60 -23.14
N ASN A 19 -0.27 2.64 -23.90
CA ASN A 19 0.44 1.99 -25.01
C ASN A 19 0.69 2.92 -26.21
N LYS A 20 -0.11 3.97 -26.41
CA LYS A 20 0.14 4.97 -27.46
C LYS A 20 1.29 5.91 -27.15
N ASN A 21 1.62 6.12 -25.88
CA ASN A 21 2.63 7.09 -25.45
C ASN A 21 4.04 6.50 -25.24
N HIS A 22 4.22 5.18 -25.40
CA HIS A 22 5.53 4.54 -25.26
C HIS A 22 5.80 3.50 -26.35
N PHE A 23 6.57 3.89 -27.39
CA PHE A 23 7.66 3.15 -28.05
C PHE A 23 8.32 4.07 -29.12
N PRO A 24 9.65 3.99 -29.44
CA PRO A 24 10.62 3.00 -28.99
C PRO A 24 11.88 3.57 -28.28
N MET A 25 12.49 2.68 -27.51
CA MET A 25 13.85 2.81 -26.96
C MET A 25 14.86 3.28 -28.02
N LYS A 26 15.41 4.48 -27.85
CA LYS A 26 16.67 4.84 -28.49
C LYS A 26 17.80 4.15 -27.73
N ARG A 27 18.52 3.26 -28.42
CA ARG A 27 19.83 2.75 -27.99
C ARG A 27 20.75 3.94 -27.71
N MET A 28 21.12 4.13 -26.45
CA MET A 28 22.10 5.14 -26.06
C MET A 28 23.49 4.51 -26.14
N ASN A 29 24.30 4.99 -27.09
CA ASN A 29 25.68 4.56 -27.25
C ASN A 29 26.53 5.10 -26.08
N LEU A 30 27.19 4.17 -25.38
CA LEU A 30 28.17 4.42 -24.34
C LEU A 30 29.45 5.01 -24.97
N VAL A 31 29.76 6.28 -24.70
CA VAL A 31 31.06 6.88 -25.02
C VAL A 31 31.89 6.92 -23.75
N THR A 32 32.81 5.97 -23.65
CA THR A 32 33.84 5.88 -22.62
C THR A 32 34.88 7.00 -22.84
N ARG A 33 35.02 7.91 -21.88
CA ARG A 33 36.22 8.78 -21.76
C ARG A 33 36.70 8.74 -20.33
N GLY A 34 37.74 7.95 -20.10
CA GLY A 34 38.50 7.97 -18.86
C GLY A 34 39.32 9.25 -18.73
N PHE A 35 39.55 9.68 -17.50
CA PHE A 35 40.68 10.53 -17.13
C PHE A 35 41.07 10.23 -15.67
N THR A 36 42.13 9.44 -15.56
CA THR A 36 43.33 9.65 -14.74
C THR A 36 43.20 9.81 -13.22
N MET A 37 43.62 8.74 -12.55
CA MET A 37 44.05 8.65 -11.15
C MET A 37 45.26 9.57 -10.88
N LEU A 38 45.25 10.29 -9.76
CA LEU A 38 46.46 10.85 -9.15
C LEU A 38 46.36 10.75 -7.62
N ILE A 39 47.19 9.83 -7.11
CA ILE A 39 47.55 9.55 -5.72
C ILE A 39 48.36 10.73 -5.15
N VAL A 40 48.37 10.90 -3.82
CA VAL A 40 49.48 11.36 -2.92
C VAL A 40 48.83 12.02 -1.68
N VAL A 41 49.14 11.78 -0.40
CA VAL A 41 50.11 10.94 0.34
C VAL A 41 49.62 10.94 1.81
N SER A 42 49.77 9.80 2.47
CA SER A 42 49.52 9.59 3.91
C SER A 42 50.48 10.38 4.79
N LEU A 43 49.99 10.98 5.88
CA LEU A 43 50.83 11.45 6.99
C LEU A 43 50.49 10.65 8.25
N THR A 44 51.45 9.84 8.68
CA THR A 44 51.49 9.07 9.92
C THR A 44 51.82 9.96 11.12
N ILE A 45 51.15 9.76 12.25
CA ILE A 45 51.73 10.02 13.58
C ILE A 45 51.47 8.81 14.46
N ALA A 46 52.56 8.13 14.82
CA ALA A 46 52.64 7.17 15.90
C ALA A 46 53.76 7.63 16.84
N CYS A 47 53.49 7.61 18.16
CA CYS A 47 54.38 7.43 19.33
C CYS A 47 53.39 7.37 20.55
N MET A 48 53.17 6.25 21.27
CA MET A 48 54.01 5.60 22.31
C MET A 48 54.48 6.62 23.36
N ASN A 49 54.17 6.56 24.67
CA ASN A 49 54.19 5.51 25.71
C ASN A 49 53.23 5.93 26.89
N ASP A 50 52.84 5.12 27.88
CA ASP A 50 53.67 4.51 28.93
C ASP A 50 53.02 3.32 29.65
N ASN A 51 53.92 2.44 30.08
CA ASN A 51 53.74 1.20 30.81
C ASN A 51 53.07 1.40 32.17
N MET A 52 52.19 0.48 32.55
CA MET A 52 51.95 0.19 33.97
C MET A 52 51.66 -1.31 34.15
N GLU A 53 52.71 -2.05 34.49
CA GLU A 53 52.66 -3.43 34.92
C GLU A 53 53.01 -3.44 36.42
N GLN A 54 52.08 -3.79 37.30
CA GLN A 54 52.39 -4.53 38.53
C GLN A 54 51.15 -5.21 39.15
N SER A 55 51.00 -6.50 38.80
CA SER A 55 50.63 -7.66 39.61
C SER A 55 49.71 -7.53 40.84
N PHE A 56 48.65 -8.34 40.87
CA PHE A 56 48.48 -9.32 41.95
C PHE A 56 47.69 -10.53 41.45
N GLU A 57 48.35 -11.68 41.34
CA GLU A 57 47.70 -12.95 41.12
C GLU A 57 46.84 -13.33 42.33
N THR A 58 45.63 -13.79 42.08
CA THR A 58 45.11 -14.92 42.84
C THR A 58 44.32 -15.80 41.86
N GLN A 59 44.94 -16.91 41.47
CA GLN A 59 44.31 -17.98 40.74
C GLN A 59 43.06 -18.45 41.49
N LEU A 60 41.93 -18.47 40.78
CA LEU A 60 40.91 -19.50 40.97
C LEU A 60 40.27 -19.75 39.61
N ASP A 61 40.94 -20.66 38.92
CA ASP A 61 40.45 -21.51 37.86
C ASP A 61 39.01 -21.97 38.16
N ARG A 62 38.02 -21.31 37.55
CA ARG A 62 36.64 -21.81 37.45
C ARG A 62 35.91 -21.08 36.33
N GLN A 63 36.03 -21.66 35.14
CA GLN A 63 35.02 -21.63 34.08
C GLN A 63 34.56 -20.23 33.63
N ASP A 64 35.17 -19.79 32.53
CA ASP A 64 34.48 -19.14 31.43
C ASP A 64 33.22 -19.93 31.04
N GLU A 65 32.17 -19.77 31.82
CA GLU A 65 30.79 -20.09 31.49
C GLU A 65 29.88 -19.01 32.09
N ILE A 66 30.16 -17.74 31.77
CA ILE A 66 29.04 -16.89 31.35
C ILE A 66 28.80 -17.29 29.90
N SER A 67 28.28 -18.51 29.79
CA SER A 67 27.36 -18.93 28.76
C SER A 67 26.62 -17.67 28.32
N GLN A 68 26.77 -17.36 27.03
CA GLN A 68 25.71 -16.76 26.26
C GLN A 68 24.47 -17.60 26.53
N SER A 69 23.82 -17.35 27.68
CA SER A 69 22.47 -17.76 27.92
C SER A 69 21.74 -16.93 26.89
N SER A 70 21.51 -17.55 25.74
CA SER A 70 20.54 -17.15 24.76
C SER A 70 19.39 -16.57 25.55
N PHE A 71 19.30 -15.25 25.55
CA PHE A 71 18.10 -14.58 25.99
C PHE A 71 17.12 -14.87 24.87
N ASP A 72 16.57 -16.09 24.93
CA ASP A 72 15.56 -16.59 24.03
C ASP A 72 14.27 -15.92 24.48
N LEU A 73 14.20 -14.62 24.18
CA LEU A 73 12.95 -13.91 24.12
C LEU A 73 12.21 -14.52 22.95
N PHE A 74 11.30 -15.43 23.28
CA PHE A 74 10.11 -15.62 22.48
C PHE A 74 9.48 -14.24 22.26
N GLU A 75 9.81 -13.67 21.10
CA GLU A 75 9.40 -12.40 20.52
C GLU A 75 9.61 -11.15 21.40
N ASP A 76 10.67 -10.40 21.10
CA ASP A 76 10.88 -9.01 21.52
C ASP A 76 9.78 -8.09 20.94
N GLU A 77 8.54 -8.25 21.40
CA GLU A 77 7.35 -7.53 20.93
C GLU A 77 7.53 -6.02 21.10
N VAL A 78 8.13 -5.59 22.22
CA VAL A 78 8.43 -4.18 22.47
C VAL A 78 9.45 -3.66 21.46
N GLY A 79 10.52 -4.40 21.18
CA GLY A 79 11.47 -4.00 20.16
C GLY A 79 10.89 -4.09 18.75
N GLN A 80 10.01 -5.05 18.44
CA GLN A 80 9.28 -5.09 17.18
C GLN A 80 8.37 -3.86 17.03
N TYR A 81 7.63 -3.52 18.09
CA TYR A 81 6.79 -2.33 18.15
C TYR A 81 7.62 -1.04 18.00
N LEU A 82 8.79 -0.95 18.65
CA LEU A 82 9.68 0.20 18.50
C LEU A 82 10.31 0.28 17.10
N ARG A 83 10.66 -0.87 16.49
CA ARG A 83 11.11 -0.96 15.08
C ARG A 83 10.01 -0.51 14.10
N MET A 84 8.75 -0.81 14.41
CA MET A 84 7.58 -0.34 13.65
C MET A 84 7.33 1.17 13.75
N ASN A 85 8.03 1.88 14.66
CA ASN A 85 7.90 3.32 14.95
C ASN A 85 6.45 3.87 14.85
N PRO A 86 5.54 3.43 15.74
CA PRO A 86 4.13 3.81 15.71
C PRO A 86 3.89 5.32 15.76
N SER A 87 4.83 6.10 16.30
CA SER A 87 4.79 7.56 16.22
C SER A 87 4.83 8.05 14.78
N MET A 88 5.71 7.50 13.94
CA MET A 88 5.79 7.85 12.52
C MET A 88 4.55 7.40 11.76
N GLN A 89 4.02 6.21 12.04
CA GLN A 89 2.77 5.74 11.44
C GLN A 89 1.61 6.69 11.78
N ASN A 90 1.47 7.06 13.05
CA ASN A 90 0.43 8.00 13.48
C ASN A 90 0.58 9.38 12.85
N GLN A 91 1.82 9.86 12.66
CA GLN A 91 2.09 11.12 11.95
C GLN A 91 1.71 11.03 10.47
N LEU A 92 2.01 9.91 9.80
CA LEU A 92 1.60 9.67 8.42
C LEU A 92 0.07 9.72 8.31
N ILE A 93 -0.63 8.95 9.15
CA ILE A 93 -2.10 8.92 9.21
C ILE A 93 -2.69 10.32 9.46
N ALA A 94 -2.08 11.11 10.34
CA ALA A 94 -2.52 12.49 10.59
C ALA A 94 -2.36 13.41 9.36
N LYS A 95 -1.27 13.27 8.60
CA LYS A 95 -1.07 14.02 7.36
C LYS A 95 -2.05 13.60 6.26
N ILE A 96 -2.34 12.30 6.15
CA ILE A 96 -3.35 11.79 5.21
C ILE A 96 -4.73 12.36 5.56
N ARG A 97 -5.11 12.40 6.86
CA ARG A 97 -6.33 13.09 7.30
C ARG A 97 -6.36 14.54 6.84
N GLN A 98 -5.26 15.26 7.02
CA GLN A 98 -5.18 16.66 6.61
C GLN A 98 -5.34 16.84 5.10
N ALA A 99 -4.71 15.98 4.28
CA ALA A 99 -4.81 16.02 2.83
C ALA A 99 -6.22 15.74 2.31
N THR A 100 -6.96 14.87 3.00
CA THR A 100 -8.26 14.35 2.54
C THR A 100 -9.47 14.98 3.21
N VAL A 101 -9.29 15.87 4.19
CA VAL A 101 -10.40 16.53 4.92
C VAL A 101 -11.36 17.28 3.99
N LYS A 102 -10.87 17.80 2.86
CA LYS A 102 -11.70 18.50 1.87
C LYS A 102 -12.78 17.60 1.25
N TYR A 103 -12.53 16.29 1.21
CA TYR A 103 -13.46 15.30 0.64
C TYR A 103 -14.60 14.92 1.59
N HIS A 104 -14.72 15.56 2.77
CA HIS A 104 -15.99 15.53 3.49
C HIS A 104 -17.12 16.19 2.68
N ASP A 105 -16.78 17.11 1.77
CA ASP A 105 -17.67 17.60 0.73
C ASP A 105 -17.51 16.74 -0.53
N GLN A 106 -18.55 15.98 -0.87
CA GLN A 106 -18.53 15.08 -2.02
C GLN A 106 -18.38 15.83 -3.35
N GLU A 107 -18.88 17.06 -3.45
CA GLU A 107 -18.78 17.85 -4.69
C GLU A 107 -17.33 18.19 -5.00
N VAL A 108 -16.48 18.33 -3.97
CA VAL A 108 -15.04 18.50 -4.13
C VAL A 108 -14.40 17.23 -4.69
N ALA A 109 -14.84 16.04 -4.26
CA ALA A 109 -14.37 14.78 -4.82
C ALA A 109 -14.76 14.65 -6.31
N ILE A 110 -16.02 14.95 -6.64
CA ILE A 110 -16.48 14.91 -8.04
C ILE A 110 -15.72 15.90 -8.91
N ALA A 111 -15.50 17.13 -8.42
CA ALA A 111 -14.71 18.14 -9.11
C ALA A 111 -13.24 17.73 -9.31
N ASP A 112 -12.67 16.97 -8.37
CA ASP A 112 -11.33 16.39 -8.46
C ASP A 112 -11.30 15.08 -9.29
N GLY A 113 -12.40 14.71 -9.96
CA GLY A 113 -12.45 13.58 -10.90
C GLY A 113 -12.77 12.22 -10.30
N TYR A 114 -13.27 12.17 -9.05
CA TYR A 114 -13.73 10.92 -8.44
C TYR A 114 -15.15 10.58 -8.89
N GLU A 115 -15.38 9.31 -9.18
CA GLU A 115 -16.65 8.81 -9.69
C GLU A 115 -17.30 7.83 -8.69
N LEU A 116 -18.53 8.10 -8.28
CA LEU A 116 -19.23 7.33 -7.25
C LEU A 116 -19.79 6.00 -7.79
N HIS A 117 -19.45 4.90 -7.13
CA HIS A 117 -19.96 3.56 -7.42
C HIS A 117 -21.01 3.10 -6.39
N PRO A 118 -21.79 2.04 -6.71
CA PRO A 118 -22.79 1.48 -5.79
C PRO A 118 -22.22 1.07 -4.43
N CYS A 119 -23.04 1.17 -3.40
CA CYS A 119 -22.66 0.78 -2.04
C CYS A 119 -22.46 -0.73 -1.94
N VAL A 120 -21.36 -1.15 -1.32
CA VAL A 120 -21.06 -2.57 -1.10
C VAL A 120 -21.21 -2.95 0.37
N GLN A 121 -21.91 -4.05 0.63
CA GLN A 121 -22.10 -4.62 1.97
C GLN A 121 -22.08 -6.14 1.93
N HIS A 122 -21.53 -6.73 2.99
CA HIS A 122 -21.60 -8.17 3.25
C HIS A 122 -22.58 -8.45 4.41
N PRO A 123 -23.42 -9.50 4.32
CA PRO A 123 -24.45 -9.79 5.32
C PRO A 123 -23.94 -9.91 6.76
N THR A 124 -22.71 -10.38 6.95
CA THR A 124 -22.13 -10.63 8.29
C THR A 124 -20.92 -9.76 8.64
N LEU A 125 -20.25 -9.15 7.65
CA LEU A 125 -19.02 -8.38 7.89
C LEU A 125 -19.29 -6.87 7.98
N GLY A 126 -20.48 -6.43 7.57
CA GLY A 126 -20.86 -5.01 7.50
C GLY A 126 -20.61 -4.41 6.12
N GLY A 127 -20.55 -3.08 6.07
CA GLY A 127 -20.41 -2.30 4.85
C GLY A 127 -18.96 -2.00 4.50
N MET A 128 -18.66 -1.97 3.20
CA MET A 128 -17.52 -1.23 2.65
C MET A 128 -17.93 0.18 2.24
N GLY A 129 -19.21 0.46 2.00
CA GLY A 129 -19.70 1.79 1.61
C GLY A 129 -19.72 2.00 0.09
N HIS A 130 -19.98 3.23 -0.33
CA HIS A 130 -19.84 3.69 -1.71
C HIS A 130 -18.38 4.06 -1.98
N HIS A 131 -17.80 3.47 -3.03
CA HIS A 131 -16.46 3.80 -3.50
C HIS A 131 -16.54 4.91 -4.54
N ALA A 132 -16.00 6.09 -4.23
CA ALA A 132 -15.73 7.12 -5.23
C ALA A 132 -14.31 6.93 -5.76
N VAL A 133 -14.17 6.56 -7.02
CA VAL A 133 -12.91 6.07 -7.61
C VAL A 133 -12.34 7.11 -8.59
N ASN A 134 -11.03 7.38 -8.51
CA ASN A 134 -10.32 8.17 -9.49
C ASN A 134 -9.32 7.28 -10.27
N MET A 135 -9.67 6.98 -11.53
CA MET A 135 -8.86 6.12 -12.39
C MET A 135 -7.54 6.74 -12.83
N GLU A 136 -7.45 8.07 -12.92
CA GLU A 136 -6.20 8.75 -13.29
C GLU A 136 -5.16 8.59 -12.17
N ILE A 137 -5.59 8.70 -10.91
CA ILE A 137 -4.74 8.46 -9.73
C ILE A 137 -4.28 6.99 -9.69
N ILE A 138 -5.17 6.03 -9.94
CA ILE A 138 -4.81 4.59 -9.99
C ILE A 138 -3.67 4.33 -10.99
N MET A 139 -3.72 5.00 -12.14
CA MET A 139 -2.72 4.81 -13.21
C MET A 139 -1.45 5.66 -13.02
N ALA A 140 -1.50 6.72 -12.23
CA ALA A 140 -0.36 7.60 -11.97
C ALA A 140 0.67 6.97 -11.00
N GLY A 141 0.22 6.05 -10.15
CA GLY A 141 1.04 5.38 -9.14
C GLY A 141 0.59 5.73 -7.72
N PHE A 142 1.27 5.15 -6.73
CA PHE A 142 0.90 5.30 -5.33
C PHE A 142 1.46 6.58 -4.70
N ASP A 143 0.56 7.46 -4.24
CA ASP A 143 0.86 8.54 -3.31
C ASP A 143 -0.09 8.44 -2.08
N PRO A 144 0.43 8.33 -0.84
CA PRO A 144 -0.40 8.32 0.36
C PRO A 144 -1.34 9.52 0.51
N PHE A 145 -1.00 10.68 -0.06
CA PHE A 145 -1.76 11.93 0.09
C PHE A 145 -2.78 12.16 -1.02
N GLU A 146 -2.77 11.33 -2.05
CA GLU A 146 -3.72 11.33 -3.17
C GLU A 146 -4.36 9.94 -3.28
N PRO A 147 -5.38 9.63 -2.44
CA PRO A 147 -5.99 8.30 -2.43
C PRO A 147 -6.72 8.01 -3.74
N SER A 148 -6.55 6.82 -4.31
CA SER A 148 -7.29 6.42 -5.52
C SER A 148 -8.78 6.27 -5.31
N VAL A 149 -9.20 6.00 -4.06
CA VAL A 149 -10.60 5.74 -3.72
C VAL A 149 -10.96 6.42 -2.40
N LEU A 150 -12.08 7.12 -2.42
CA LEU A 150 -12.74 7.69 -1.25
C LEU A 150 -13.96 6.84 -0.91
N VAL A 151 -14.18 6.57 0.37
CA VAL A 151 -15.25 5.68 0.80
C VAL A 151 -16.29 6.46 1.60
N TYR A 152 -17.53 6.40 1.14
CA TYR A 152 -18.67 7.09 1.73
C TYR A 152 -19.71 6.13 2.30
N GLU A 153 -20.20 6.44 3.49
CA GLU A 153 -21.37 5.79 4.08
C GLU A 153 -22.64 6.58 3.74
N PRO A 154 -23.71 5.93 3.25
CA PRO A 154 -24.99 6.59 3.04
C PRO A 154 -25.67 6.85 4.38
N MET A 155 -26.11 8.10 4.59
CA MET A 155 -26.79 8.53 5.80
C MET A 155 -28.30 8.61 5.57
N GLN A 156 -29.09 8.43 6.65
CA GLN A 156 -30.55 8.50 6.62
C GLN A 156 -31.11 9.79 6.02
N ASN A 157 -30.37 10.90 6.09
CA ASN A 157 -30.77 12.20 5.53
C ASN A 157 -30.47 12.33 4.02
N GLY A 158 -30.06 11.25 3.36
CA GLY A 158 -29.72 11.22 1.93
C GLY A 158 -28.33 11.80 1.61
N LYS A 159 -27.56 12.22 2.61
CA LYS A 159 -26.18 12.67 2.42
C LYS A 159 -25.20 11.51 2.49
N LEU A 160 -24.06 11.68 1.87
CA LEU A 160 -22.92 10.79 2.01
C LEU A 160 -21.96 11.32 3.08
N LYS A 161 -21.42 10.42 3.90
CA LYS A 161 -20.40 10.74 4.90
C LYS A 161 -19.09 10.06 4.53
N LEU A 162 -18.00 10.81 4.39
CA LEU A 162 -16.67 10.23 4.22
C LEU A 162 -16.29 9.44 5.48
N VAL A 163 -15.96 8.16 5.32
CA VAL A 163 -15.68 7.22 6.42
C VAL A 163 -14.31 6.55 6.31
N ALA A 164 -13.82 6.31 5.10
CA ALA A 164 -12.55 5.65 4.85
C ALA A 164 -11.92 6.14 3.53
N LEU A 165 -10.68 5.71 3.32
CA LEU A 165 -9.95 5.81 2.06
C LEU A 165 -9.59 4.40 1.61
N GLU A 166 -9.34 4.23 0.32
CA GLU A 166 -8.74 3.01 -0.22
C GLU A 166 -7.72 3.34 -1.31
N TYR A 167 -6.63 2.57 -1.30
CA TYR A 167 -5.55 2.66 -2.27
C TYR A 167 -5.55 1.41 -3.13
N ILE A 168 -5.47 1.57 -4.45
CA ILE A 168 -5.37 0.49 -5.42
C ILE A 168 -4.08 0.70 -6.22
N ILE A 169 -3.21 -0.31 -6.21
CA ILE A 169 -1.96 -0.31 -6.98
C ILE A 169 -2.05 -1.46 -7.98
N PRO A 170 -2.26 -1.18 -9.28
CA PRO A 170 -2.30 -2.22 -10.28
C PRO A 170 -0.96 -2.97 -10.36
N SER A 171 -1.02 -4.28 -10.59
CA SER A 171 0.18 -5.06 -10.85
C SER A 171 0.73 -4.76 -12.24
N THR A 172 2.05 -4.82 -12.41
CA THR A 172 2.70 -4.80 -13.72
C THR A 172 3.42 -6.14 -13.94
N PRO A 173 3.18 -6.83 -15.07
CA PRO A 173 2.17 -6.54 -16.07
C PRO A 173 0.74 -6.71 -15.53
N LEU A 174 -0.22 -5.95 -16.08
CA LEU A 174 -1.65 -6.04 -15.71
C LEU A 174 -2.26 -7.41 -16.04
N PHE A 175 -1.58 -8.20 -16.88
CA PHE A 175 -1.95 -9.57 -17.24
C PHE A 175 -0.65 -10.37 -17.45
N GLY A 176 -0.46 -11.44 -16.69
CA GLY A 176 0.71 -12.31 -16.79
C GLY A 176 0.72 -13.37 -15.68
N ASP A 177 1.25 -14.55 -15.97
CA ASP A 177 1.33 -15.66 -15.02
C ASP A 177 2.47 -15.50 -14.00
N GLU A 178 3.37 -14.53 -14.23
CA GLU A 178 4.47 -14.18 -13.32
C GLU A 178 3.97 -13.23 -12.24
N VAL A 179 3.50 -13.80 -11.13
CA VAL A 179 3.38 -13.06 -9.87
C VAL A 179 4.77 -13.05 -9.26
N ASP A 180 5.59 -12.03 -9.55
CA ASP A 180 6.86 -11.88 -8.86
C ASP A 180 6.60 -11.88 -7.33
N GLU A 181 7.42 -12.61 -6.59
CA GLU A 181 7.51 -12.57 -5.11
C GLU A 181 8.12 -11.24 -4.64
N LEU A 182 7.62 -10.13 -5.17
CA LEU A 182 7.94 -8.81 -4.64
C LEU A 182 7.21 -8.63 -3.31
N ASP A 183 7.92 -8.06 -2.35
CA ASP A 183 7.32 -7.55 -1.14
C ASP A 183 6.16 -6.61 -1.48
N PRO A 184 5.04 -6.69 -0.76
CA PRO A 184 3.91 -5.82 -1.01
C PRO A 184 4.32 -4.35 -0.81
N PRO A 185 3.74 -3.41 -1.57
CA PRO A 185 3.82 -2.00 -1.24
C PRO A 185 3.39 -1.75 0.20
N MET A 186 3.93 -0.68 0.80
CA MET A 186 3.70 -0.36 2.21
C MET A 186 3.09 1.04 2.36
N LEU A 187 2.06 1.17 3.21
CA LEU A 187 1.60 2.45 3.74
C LEU A 187 2.24 2.66 5.12
N GLY A 188 3.43 3.27 5.11
CA GLY A 188 4.27 3.35 6.30
C GLY A 188 4.72 1.95 6.71
N ASN A 189 4.22 1.43 7.83
CA ASN A 189 4.54 0.08 8.30
C ASN A 189 3.46 -0.98 8.01
N ILE A 190 2.46 -0.65 7.18
CA ILE A 190 1.34 -1.54 6.86
C ILE A 190 1.47 -2.07 5.42
N PRO A 191 1.56 -3.39 5.21
CA PRO A 191 1.57 -3.96 3.87
C PRO A 191 0.19 -3.87 3.21
N PHE A 192 0.19 -3.71 1.88
CA PHE A 192 -1.03 -3.80 1.10
C PHE A 192 -1.49 -5.26 0.94
N ASP A 193 -2.80 -5.48 0.86
CA ASP A 193 -3.38 -6.78 0.59
C ASP A 193 -3.10 -7.19 -0.86
N ASN A 194 -2.64 -8.43 -1.04
CA ASN A 194 -2.35 -8.99 -2.36
C ASN A 194 -3.63 -9.57 -3.01
N HIS A 195 -4.09 -8.94 -4.08
CA HIS A 195 -5.24 -9.33 -4.91
C HIS A 195 -4.81 -9.68 -6.34
N ARG A 196 -3.54 -10.07 -6.54
CA ARG A 196 -3.00 -10.39 -7.87
C ARG A 196 -3.40 -11.78 -8.39
N ARG A 197 -3.84 -12.67 -7.51
CA ARG A 197 -4.32 -14.03 -7.88
C ARG A 197 -5.81 -14.00 -8.18
N GLY A 198 -6.21 -14.72 -9.23
CA GLY A 198 -7.57 -14.78 -9.72
C GLY A 198 -7.68 -15.60 -11.00
N GLN A 199 -8.84 -15.54 -11.64
CA GLN A 199 -9.14 -16.28 -12.86
C GLN A 199 -9.91 -15.41 -13.86
N MET A 200 -9.72 -15.68 -15.15
CA MET A 200 -10.57 -15.10 -16.19
C MET A 200 -11.94 -15.79 -16.17
N VAL A 201 -13.02 -15.01 -16.09
CA VAL A 201 -14.40 -15.52 -16.07
C VAL A 201 -15.25 -14.83 -17.13
N ASN A 202 -16.22 -15.57 -17.65
CA ASN A 202 -17.25 -15.01 -18.52
C ASN A 202 -18.25 -14.21 -17.70
N ALA A 203 -18.45 -12.95 -18.07
CA ALA A 203 -19.45 -12.05 -17.52
C ALA A 203 -20.31 -11.46 -18.66
N MET A 204 -21.33 -10.69 -18.27
CA MET A 204 -22.16 -9.94 -19.22
C MET A 204 -21.97 -8.45 -18.95
N ASP A 205 -21.81 -7.67 -20.02
CA ASP A 205 -21.84 -6.22 -19.92
C ASP A 205 -23.26 -5.70 -19.59
N GLU A 206 -23.40 -4.38 -19.46
CA GLU A 206 -24.68 -3.72 -19.21
C GLU A 206 -25.72 -3.93 -20.31
N ASN A 207 -25.29 -4.25 -21.54
CA ASN A 207 -26.12 -4.49 -22.70
C ASN A 207 -26.43 -6.00 -22.92
N GLY A 208 -25.90 -6.88 -22.06
CA GLY A 208 -26.06 -8.33 -22.17
C GLY A 208 -25.12 -9.01 -23.15
N ASN A 209 -24.05 -8.34 -23.61
CA ASN A 209 -23.02 -8.96 -24.42
C ASN A 209 -22.02 -9.73 -23.53
N PRO A 210 -21.54 -10.90 -23.97
CA PRO A 210 -20.52 -11.63 -23.23
C PRO A 210 -19.19 -10.89 -23.27
N ILE A 211 -18.55 -10.79 -22.10
CA ILE A 211 -17.22 -10.22 -21.91
C ILE A 211 -16.39 -11.17 -21.03
N GLU A 212 -15.07 -11.15 -21.21
CA GLU A 212 -14.15 -11.81 -20.29
C GLU A 212 -13.57 -10.77 -19.32
N ILE A 213 -13.64 -11.07 -18.02
CA ILE A 213 -13.08 -10.22 -16.97
C ILE A 213 -12.15 -11.04 -16.09
N PHE A 214 -11.12 -10.40 -15.56
CA PHE A 214 -10.34 -10.99 -14.48
C PHE A 214 -11.13 -10.89 -13.17
N GLN A 215 -11.29 -12.00 -12.45
CA GLN A 215 -11.92 -12.04 -11.15
C GLN A 215 -10.86 -12.41 -10.09
N PRO A 216 -10.44 -11.46 -9.24
CA PRO A 216 -9.52 -11.75 -8.14
C PRO A 216 -10.14 -12.69 -7.11
N ASP A 217 -9.34 -13.60 -6.54
CA ASP A 217 -9.77 -14.58 -5.53
C ASP A 217 -10.31 -13.91 -4.25
N ARG A 218 -9.85 -12.69 -3.97
CA ARG A 218 -10.17 -11.91 -2.77
C ARG A 218 -11.11 -10.72 -3.07
N GLY A 219 -11.69 -10.65 -4.27
CA GLY A 219 -12.55 -9.55 -4.70
C GLY A 219 -11.76 -8.28 -5.09
N GLY A 220 -12.48 -7.16 -5.24
CA GLY A 220 -11.90 -5.90 -5.74
C GLY A 220 -12.15 -5.67 -7.24
N PRO A 221 -11.48 -4.68 -7.85
CA PRO A 221 -11.59 -4.40 -9.28
C PRO A 221 -11.14 -5.58 -10.16
N PRO A 222 -11.63 -5.68 -11.41
CA PRO A 222 -11.39 -6.81 -12.30
C PRO A 222 -10.00 -6.79 -12.96
N MET A 223 -8.94 -6.70 -12.14
CA MET A 223 -7.55 -6.71 -12.57
C MET A 223 -6.65 -7.25 -11.44
N PRO A 224 -5.45 -7.79 -11.73
CA PRO A 224 -4.46 -8.07 -10.71
C PRO A 224 -3.98 -6.78 -10.04
N HIS A 225 -4.09 -6.68 -8.72
CA HIS A 225 -3.73 -5.46 -7.98
C HIS A 225 -3.31 -5.76 -6.54
N TYR A 226 -2.74 -4.75 -5.90
CA TYR A 226 -2.71 -4.60 -4.45
C TYR A 226 -3.77 -3.60 -4.02
N GLN A 227 -4.38 -3.79 -2.86
CA GLN A 227 -5.29 -2.81 -2.28
C GLN A 227 -5.08 -2.65 -0.78
N LEU A 228 -5.46 -1.49 -0.24
CA LEU A 228 -5.46 -1.25 1.20
C LEU A 228 -6.62 -0.32 1.57
N HIS A 229 -7.57 -0.85 2.34
CA HIS A 229 -8.60 -0.05 2.99
C HIS A 229 -8.03 0.65 4.23
N VAL A 230 -8.42 1.91 4.45
CA VAL A 230 -7.96 2.70 5.60
C VAL A 230 -9.15 3.43 6.22
N TRP A 231 -9.65 2.89 7.34
CA TRP A 231 -10.74 3.46 8.14
C TRP A 231 -10.28 4.70 8.91
N LEU A 232 -10.16 5.81 8.18
CA LEU A 232 -9.52 7.02 8.64
C LEU A 232 -10.46 7.94 9.44
N TRP A 233 -11.73 8.00 9.03
CA TRP A 233 -12.73 8.97 9.51
C TRP A 233 -13.83 8.33 10.35
N LYS A 234 -14.03 7.01 10.22
CA LYS A 234 -14.91 6.20 11.08
C LYS A 234 -14.10 5.07 11.68
N HIS A 235 -14.22 4.86 12.99
CA HIS A 235 -13.58 3.72 13.66
C HIS A 235 -14.14 2.40 13.11
N ASN A 236 -13.24 1.43 12.90
CA ASN A 236 -13.60 0.05 12.57
C ASN A 236 -13.22 -0.87 13.74
N PRO A 237 -14.20 -1.45 14.46
CA PRO A 237 -13.93 -2.39 15.55
C PRO A 237 -13.19 -3.66 15.12
N ALA A 238 -13.29 -4.05 13.85
CA ALA A 238 -12.55 -5.19 13.32
C ALA A 238 -11.06 -4.86 13.04
N GLY A 239 -10.72 -3.57 12.93
CA GLY A 239 -9.37 -3.09 12.67
C GLY A 239 -9.33 -1.99 11.61
N MET A 240 -8.38 -1.06 11.74
CA MET A 240 -8.27 0.13 10.87
C MET A 240 -8.06 -0.21 9.38
N TYR A 241 -7.48 -1.36 9.07
CA TYR A 241 -7.12 -1.78 7.72
C TYR A 241 -7.95 -2.95 7.18
N ILE A 242 -8.97 -3.38 7.91
CA ILE A 242 -9.86 -4.47 7.47
C ILE A 242 -10.84 -3.93 6.41
N PRO A 243 -11.09 -4.63 5.30
CA PRO A 243 -11.91 -4.10 4.21
C PRO A 243 -13.35 -3.75 4.62
N PHE A 244 -14.00 -4.61 5.41
CA PHE A 244 -15.37 -4.38 5.89
C PHE A 244 -15.40 -3.78 7.30
N ASN A 245 -16.40 -2.92 7.55
CA ASN A 245 -16.67 -2.37 8.87
C ASN A 245 -18.07 -2.79 9.35
N PRO A 246 -18.18 -3.51 10.49
CA PRO A 246 -19.47 -3.98 11.01
C PRO A 246 -20.41 -2.86 11.45
N THR A 247 -19.90 -1.63 11.57
CA THR A 247 -20.68 -0.44 11.97
C THR A 247 -21.14 0.40 10.76
N VAL A 248 -20.76 0.02 9.55
CA VAL A 248 -21.21 0.65 8.28
C VAL A 248 -22.27 -0.24 7.65
N ASN A 249 -23.29 0.36 7.05
CA ASN A 249 -24.31 -0.34 6.27
C ASN A 249 -24.71 0.46 5.03
N CYS A 250 -25.39 -0.21 4.11
CA CYS A 250 -25.90 0.37 2.87
C CYS A 250 -27.43 0.57 2.90
N ASP A 251 -28.05 0.61 4.08
CA ASP A 251 -29.52 0.63 4.23
C ASP A 251 -30.16 1.90 3.63
N TYR A 252 -29.36 2.96 3.48
CA TYR A 252 -29.78 4.25 2.92
C TYR A 252 -29.15 4.55 1.55
N ALA A 253 -28.54 3.56 0.91
CA ALA A 253 -28.03 3.70 -0.46
C ALA A 253 -29.22 3.87 -1.43
N GLN A 254 -29.12 4.86 -2.32
CA GLN A 254 -30.13 5.15 -3.36
C GLN A 254 -29.72 4.59 -4.71
#